data_AF-A0A3B0UEU7-F1
#
_entry.id   AF-A0A3B0UEU7-F1
#
_cell.length_a   1.000
_cell.length_b   1.000
_cell.length_c   1.000
_cell.angle_alpha   90.00
_cell.angle_beta   90.00
_cell.angle_gamma   90.00
#
_symmetry.space_group_name_H-M   'P 1'
#
loop_
_entity.id
_entity.type
_entity.pdbx_description
1 polymer ?
#
loop_
_entity_poly.entity_id
_entity_poly.type
_entity_poly.pdbx_seq_one_letter_code
_entity_poly.pdbx_strand_id
1 'polypeptide(L)' 'MKTYYTEENKYIKAKKRVDNLKGFYSNLLSYCLVIPFLIFINLMTSPNHMWFWWPMFGWGIGIIFHAFGVFNHKIGLGKE' A
#
# COMPACT_ATOMS: atom_id res chain seq x y z
N MET A 1 12.84 8.66 -38.03
CA MET A 1 13.02 7.67 -36.94
C MET A 1 13.24 8.38 -35.59
N LYS A 2 12.23 9.12 -35.08
CA LYS A 2 12.37 9.93 -33.83
C LYS A 2 11.18 9.86 -32.87
N THR A 3 10.07 9.24 -33.26
CA THR A 3 8.85 9.18 -32.45
C THR A 3 8.81 7.97 -31.52
N TYR A 4 9.40 6.83 -31.90
CA TYR A 4 9.36 5.58 -31.11
C TYR A 4 10.03 5.72 -29.73
N TYR A 5 11.22 6.31 -29.66
CA TYR A 5 11.95 6.53 -28.39
C TYR A 5 11.22 7.46 -27.41
N THR A 6 10.42 8.40 -27.92
CA THR A 6 9.69 9.35 -27.08
C THR A 6 8.47 8.68 -26.45
N GLU A 7 7.75 7.87 -27.22
CA GLU A 7 6.57 7.13 -26.76
C GLU A 7 6.96 5.97 -25.84
N GLU A 8 8.03 5.25 -26.14
CA GLU A 8 8.57 4.19 -25.27
C GLU A 8 9.04 4.75 -23.91
N ASN A 9 9.73 5.89 -23.89
CA ASN A 9 10.13 6.55 -22.64
C ASN A 9 8.94 7.03 -21.80
N LYS A 10 7.87 7.53 -22.43
CA LYS A 10 6.61 7.85 -21.72
C LYS A 10 5.97 6.61 -21.13
N TYR A 11 5.93 5.51 -21.90
CA TYR A 11 5.36 4.25 -21.45
C TYR A 11 6.15 3.63 -20.29
N ILE A 12 7.48 3.65 -20.35
CA ILE A 12 8.35 3.16 -19.27
C ILE A 12 8.17 4.00 -18.00
N LYS A 13 8.09 5.34 -18.10
CA LYS A 13 7.79 6.21 -16.96
C LYS A 13 6.42 5.93 -16.35
N ALA A 14 5.40 5.70 -17.19
CA ALA A 14 4.06 5.35 -16.73
C ALA A 14 4.03 3.96 -16.06
N LYS A 15 4.70 2.97 -16.64
CA LYS A 15 4.78 1.61 -16.09
C LYS A 15 5.50 1.56 -14.75
N LYS A 16 6.61 2.29 -14.61
CA LYS A 16 7.38 2.38 -13.35
C LYS A 16 6.56 3.03 -12.22
N ARG A 17 5.65 3.95 -12.56
CA ARG A 17 4.68 4.52 -11.60
C ARG A 17 3.65 3.51 -11.13
N VAL A 18 3.18 2.62 -12.00
CA VAL A 18 2.18 1.60 -11.64
C VAL A 18 2.80 0.49 -10.79
N ASP A 19 4.06 0.10 -11.06
CA ASP A 19 4.74 -0.96 -10.30
C ASP A 19 4.93 -0.61 -8.82
N ASN A 20 5.36 0.63 -8.52
CA ASN A 20 5.49 1.12 -7.14
C ASN A 20 4.14 1.17 -6.42
N LEU A 21 3.06 1.47 -7.14
CA LEU A 21 1.71 1.39 -6.56
C LEU A 21 1.32 -0.05 -6.28
N LYS A 22 1.65 -0.97 -7.18
CA LYS A 22 1.25 -2.38 -7.08
C LYS A 22 1.76 -3.03 -5.81
N GLY A 23 3.02 -2.77 -5.44
CA GLY A 23 3.61 -3.27 -4.19
C GLY A 23 2.93 -2.73 -2.92
N PHE A 24 2.55 -1.45 -2.93
CA PHE A 24 1.81 -0.84 -1.83
C PHE A 24 0.37 -1.35 -1.74
N TYR A 25 -0.35 -1.36 -2.86
CA TYR A 25 -1.74 -1.84 -2.92
C TYR A 25 -1.86 -3.31 -2.55
N SER A 26 -0.86 -4.15 -2.87
CA SER A 26 -0.87 -5.55 -2.44
C SER A 26 -0.81 -5.69 -0.92
N ASN A 27 0.02 -4.90 -0.23
CA ASN A 27 0.06 -4.90 1.24
C ASN A 27 -1.23 -4.33 1.86
N LEU A 28 -1.75 -3.24 1.29
CA LEU A 28 -3.00 -2.63 1.73
C LEU A 28 -4.20 -3.57 1.56
N LEU A 29 -4.26 -4.29 0.44
CA LEU A 29 -5.32 -5.27 0.18
C LEU A 29 -5.25 -6.42 1.17
N SER A 30 -4.06 -6.96 1.43
CA SER A 30 -3.84 -7.98 2.46
C SER A 30 -4.30 -7.50 3.84
N TYR A 31 -3.95 -6.27 4.23
CA TYR A 31 -4.43 -5.68 5.49
C TYR A 31 -5.95 -5.54 5.53
N CYS A 32 -6.54 -5.06 4.44
CA CYS A 32 -7.99 -4.89 4.35
C CYS A 32 -8.76 -6.21 4.39
N LEU A 33 -8.12 -7.35 4.07
CA LEU A 33 -8.72 -8.69 4.19
C LEU A 33 -8.43 -9.32 5.56
N VAL A 34 -7.20 -9.19 6.06
CA VAL A 34 -6.75 -9.81 7.30
C VAL A 34 -7.40 -9.18 8.54
N ILE A 35 -7.56 -7.85 8.56
CA ILE A 35 -8.17 -7.14 9.69
C ILE A 35 -9.63 -7.55 9.94
N PRO A 36 -10.56 -7.52 8.95
CA PRO A 36 -11.93 -7.99 9.17
C PRO A 36 -11.99 -9.48 9.48
N PHE A 37 -11.08 -10.29 8.92
CA PHE A 37 -10.98 -11.71 9.28
C PHE A 37 -10.60 -11.91 10.76
N LEU A 38 -9.64 -11.14 11.27
CA LEU A 38 -9.27 -11.14 12.69
C LEU A 38 -10.38 -10.61 13.60
N ILE A 39 -11.09 -9.56 13.18
CA ILE A 39 -12.25 -9.02 13.91
C ILE A 39 -13.33 -10.11 14.00
N PHE A 40 -13.61 -10.80 12.90
CA PHE A 40 -14.60 -11.88 12.87
C PHE A 40 -14.22 -13.01 13.84
N ILE A 41 -12.97 -13.49 13.80
CA ILE A 41 -12.48 -14.51 14.74
C ILE A 41 -12.55 -14.02 16.19
N ASN A 42 -12.19 -12.76 16.44
CA ASN A 42 -12.20 -12.21 17.80
C ASN A 42 -13.62 -12.14 18.38
N LEU A 43 -14.59 -11.70 17.58
CA LEU A 43 -16.00 -11.68 17.95
C LEU A 43 -16.55 -13.08 18.21
N MET A 44 -16.10 -14.08 17.45
CA MET A 44 -16.54 -15.48 17.58
C MET A 44 -15.95 -16.18 18.81
N THR A 45 -14.66 -15.94 19.10
CA THR A 45 -13.91 -16.69 20.13
C THR A 45 -13.97 -16.02 21.50
N SER A 46 -13.80 -14.68 21.55
CA SER A 46 -13.62 -13.95 22.80
C SER A 46 -14.12 -12.50 22.70
N PRO A 47 -15.44 -12.24 22.72
CA PRO A 47 -16.00 -10.89 22.60
C PRO A 47 -15.58 -9.95 23.73
N ASN A 48 -15.15 -10.49 24.88
CA ASN A 48 -14.65 -9.70 26.02
C ASN A 48 -13.17 -9.28 25.90
N HIS A 49 -12.42 -9.82 24.93
CA HIS A 49 -10.99 -9.52 24.79
C HIS A 49 -10.65 -9.17 23.34
N MET A 50 -10.69 -7.88 23.05
CA MET A 50 -10.44 -7.29 21.73
C MET A 50 -8.95 -7.33 21.36
N TRP A 51 -8.37 -8.50 21.18
CA TRP A 51 -6.96 -8.62 20.78
C TRP A 51 -6.71 -7.97 19.41
N PHE A 52 -7.70 -7.93 18.51
CA PHE A 52 -7.54 -7.46 17.12
C PHE A 52 -6.91 -6.06 17.01
N TRP A 53 -6.99 -5.22 18.05
CA TRP A 53 -6.31 -3.92 18.14
C TRP A 53 -4.79 -4.02 17.97
N TRP A 54 -4.16 -5.08 18.50
CA TRP A 54 -2.71 -5.29 18.39
C TRP A 54 -2.23 -5.44 16.94
N PRO A 55 -2.72 -6.42 16.14
CA PRO A 55 -2.36 -6.53 14.73
C PRO A 55 -2.89 -5.33 13.92
N MET A 56 -4.03 -4.74 14.28
CA MET A 56 -4.55 -3.54 13.60
C MET A 56 -3.58 -2.35 13.71
N PHE A 57 -3.14 -2.00 14.91
CA PHE A 57 -2.22 -0.89 15.12
C PHE A 57 -0.80 -1.23 14.68
N GLY A 58 -0.26 -2.39 15.08
CA GLY A 58 1.12 -2.76 14.76
C GLY A 58 1.35 -2.86 13.25
N TRP A 59 0.44 -3.51 12.53
CA TRP A 59 0.55 -3.67 11.08
C TRP A 59 0.06 -2.43 10.33
N GLY A 60 -0.95 -1.73 10.85
CA GLY A 60 -1.47 -0.49 10.27
C GLY A 60 -0.44 0.62 10.23
N ILE A 61 0.38 0.76 11.28
CA ILE A 61 1.48 1.72 11.33
C ILE A 61 2.51 1.41 10.23
N GLY A 62 2.90 0.15 10.05
CA GLY A 62 3.82 -0.27 8.98
C GLY A 62 3.30 0.08 7.59
N ILE A 63 2.00 -0.12 7.35
CA ILE A 63 1.35 0.29 6.10
C ILE A 63 1.33 1.80 5.93
N ILE A 64 1.07 2.58 6.98
CA ILE A 64 1.11 4.05 6.92
C ILE A 64 2.51 4.54 6.57
N PHE A 65 3.56 3.98 7.16
CA PHE A 65 4.95 4.31 6.81
C PHE A 65 5.27 3.94 5.36
N HIS A 66 4.83 2.76 4.90
CA HIS A 66 5.01 2.35 3.51
C HIS A 66 4.22 3.24 2.54
N ALA A 67 3.01 3.66 2.93
CA ALA A 67 2.18 4.62 2.21
C ALA A 67 2.90 5.96 2.09
N PHE A 68 3.45 6.48 3.18
CA PHE A 68 4.22 7.72 3.20
C PHE A 68 5.45 7.63 2.30
N GLY A 69 6.18 6.51 2.29
CA GLY A 69 7.32 6.32 1.36
C GLY A 69 6.90 6.35 -0.11
N VAL A 70 5.79 5.69 -0.46
CA VAL A 70 5.27 5.66 -1.84
C VAL A 70 4.60 6.97 -2.24
N PHE A 71 3.89 7.63 -1.32
CA PHE A 71 3.26 8.93 -1.56
C PHE A 71 4.25 10.09 -1.55
N ASN A 72 5.35 10.02 -0.80
CA ASN A 72 6.45 10.97 -0.91
C ASN A 72 7.09 10.94 -2.31
N HIS A 73 7.01 9.79 -3.01
CA HIS A 73 7.38 9.71 -4.43
C HIS A 73 6.28 10.24 -5.38
N LYS A 74 5.01 10.31 -4.94
CA LYS A 74 3.88 10.84 -5.72
C LYS A 74 3.69 12.36 -5.57
N ILE A 75 3.95 12.90 -4.39
CA ILE A 75 3.91 14.34 -4.12
C ILE A 75 5.24 14.89 -4.60
N GLY A 76 5.24 15.58 -5.74
CA GLY A 76 6.44 16.18 -6.30
C GLY A 76 7.09 17.18 -5.34
N LEU A 77 8.04 16.71 -4.55
CA LEU A 77 9.29 17.43 -4.32
C LEU A 77 10.16 16.99 -5.51
N GLY A 78 10.26 17.74 -6.61
CA GLY A 78 10.38 19.18 -6.57
C GLY A 78 11.60 19.54 -5.74
N LYS A 79 12.74 18.87 -5.99
CA LYS A 79 14.08 19.35 -5.62
C LYS A 79 15.13 18.60 -6.45
N GLU A 80 15.62 19.33 -7.46
CA GLU A 80 16.99 19.40 -8.00
C GLU A 80 17.62 18.11 -8.54
#